data_AF-A0A9X8VKC1-F1
#
_entry.id   AF-A0A9X8VKC1-F1
#
_cell.length_a   1.000
_cell.length_b   1.000
_cell.length_c   1.000
_cell.angle_alpha   90.00
_cell.angle_beta   90.00
_cell.angle_gamma   90.00
#
_symmetry.space_group_name_H-M   'P 1'
#
loop_
_entity.id
_entity.type
_entity.pdbx_description
1 polymer ?
#
loop_
_entity_poly.entity_id
_entity_poly.type
_entity_poly.pdbx_seq_one_letter_code
_entity_poly.pdbx_strand_id
1 'polypeptide(L)'
;MATPHINAEMGDFADVVLMPGDPLRAKYIAETFLEGAVEVNNVRGMLGFTGTYKGRRISVMGHGMGIPSCSIYARELIAEFGVKKIIRVGSCGAVRDDIKLRD
;
A
#
# COMPACT_ATOMS: atom_id res chain seq x y z
N MET A 1 9.21 0.55 15.85
CA MET A 1 10.57 0.93 15.42
C MET A 1 10.52 1.19 13.94
N ALA A 2 10.72 2.44 13.55
CA ALA A 2 10.78 2.87 12.16
C ALA A 2 11.92 2.19 11.38
N THR A 3 11.73 2.03 10.08
CA THR A 3 12.76 1.59 9.12
C THR A 3 13.31 2.81 8.35
N PRO A 4 14.35 2.66 7.51
CA PRO A 4 14.84 3.77 6.70
C PRO A 4 13.83 4.33 5.69
N HIS A 5 12.75 3.61 5.37
CA HIS A 5 11.76 4.01 4.36
C HIS A 5 10.32 4.10 4.89
N ILE A 6 10.08 3.68 6.15
CA ILE A 6 8.77 3.68 6.80
C ILE A 6 8.88 4.20 8.24
N ASN A 7 8.26 5.34 8.55
CA ASN A 7 8.27 5.96 9.90
C ASN A 7 7.10 5.55 10.80
N ALA A 8 6.39 4.47 10.46
CA ALA A 8 5.31 3.91 11.28
C ALA A 8 5.86 3.17 12.51
N GLU A 9 4.98 2.94 13.49
CA GLU A 9 5.24 2.07 14.63
C GLU A 9 4.73 0.64 14.41
N MET A 10 5.23 -0.28 15.24
CA MET A 10 4.75 -1.67 15.24
C MET A 10 3.26 -1.67 15.61
N GLY A 11 2.44 -2.29 14.76
CA GLY A 11 0.99 -2.33 14.96
C GLY A 11 0.21 -1.21 14.27
N ASP A 12 0.88 -0.25 13.61
CA ASP A 12 0.21 0.79 12.81
C ASP A 12 -0.34 0.25 11.49
N PHE A 13 0.35 -0.73 10.88
CA PHE A 13 -0.15 -1.47 9.73
C PHE A 13 -1.11 -2.61 10.16
N ALA A 14 -2.09 -2.88 9.32
CA ALA A 14 -2.94 -4.05 9.40
C ALA A 14 -2.21 -5.31 8.90
N ASP A 15 -2.80 -6.49 9.11
CA ASP A 15 -2.30 -7.75 8.56
C ASP A 15 -2.36 -7.80 7.03
N VAL A 16 -3.20 -6.95 6.41
CA VAL A 16 -3.37 -6.81 4.96
C VAL A 16 -3.08 -5.40 4.50
N VAL A 17 -2.22 -5.28 3.47
CA VAL A 17 -1.90 -4.03 2.80
C VAL A 17 -2.27 -4.10 1.31
N LEU A 18 -3.06 -3.15 0.84
CA LEU A 18 -3.21 -2.90 -0.60
C LEU A 18 -2.07 -1.99 -1.07
N MET A 19 -1.40 -2.37 -2.16
CA MET A 19 -0.22 -1.66 -2.63
C MET A 19 -0.40 -1.15 -4.06
N PRO A 20 -0.89 0.09 -4.26
CA PRO A 20 -0.70 0.81 -5.52
C PRO A 20 0.76 1.26 -5.68
N GLY A 21 1.19 1.49 -6.92
CA GLY A 21 2.52 2.07 -7.17
C GLY A 21 2.59 3.55 -6.78
N ASP A 22 1.52 4.28 -7.05
CA ASP A 22 1.41 5.72 -6.79
C ASP A 22 0.91 6.00 -5.35
N PRO A 23 1.66 6.75 -4.52
CA PRO A 23 1.22 7.14 -3.19
C PRO A 23 -0.01 8.05 -3.18
N LEU A 24 -0.27 8.83 -4.24
CA LEU A 24 -1.49 9.64 -4.34
C LEU A 24 -2.71 8.76 -4.57
N ARG A 25 -2.54 7.63 -5.27
CA ARG A 25 -3.59 6.60 -5.35
C ARG A 25 -3.83 5.92 -4.01
N ALA A 26 -2.78 5.70 -3.21
CA ALA A 26 -2.94 5.18 -1.85
C ALA A 26 -3.81 6.12 -0.99
N LYS A 27 -3.53 7.42 -1.05
CA LYS A 27 -4.33 8.47 -0.41
C LYS A 27 -5.79 8.46 -0.90
N TYR A 28 -6.00 8.44 -2.22
CA TYR A 28 -7.34 8.36 -2.80
C TYR A 28 -8.13 7.15 -2.28
N ILE A 29 -7.51 5.96 -2.23
CA ILE A 29 -8.18 4.75 -1.73
C ILE A 29 -8.52 4.91 -0.25
N ALA A 30 -7.58 5.43 0.56
CA ALA A 30 -7.79 5.63 1.98
C ALA A 30 -8.97 6.59 2.25
N GLU A 31 -8.98 7.76 1.60
CA GLU A 31 -10.03 8.78 1.77
C GLU A 31 -11.39 8.33 1.23
N THR A 32 -11.42 7.51 0.18
CA THR A 32 -12.66 7.12 -0.48
C THR A 32 -13.31 5.90 0.16
N PHE A 33 -12.51 4.93 0.63
CA PHE A 33 -13.03 3.62 1.02
C PHE A 33 -12.82 3.26 2.49
N LEU A 34 -11.86 3.86 3.19
CA LEU A 34 -11.56 3.49 4.57
C LEU A 34 -12.22 4.45 5.56
N GLU A 35 -12.90 3.88 6.54
CA GLU A 35 -13.42 4.61 7.70
C GLU A 35 -12.29 4.85 8.71
N GLY A 36 -12.19 6.08 9.21
CA GLY A 36 -11.20 6.45 10.23
C GLY A 36 -9.75 6.26 9.77
N ALA A 37 -9.46 6.51 8.49
CA ALA A 37 -8.12 6.38 7.93
C ALA A 37 -7.14 7.34 8.61
N VAL A 38 -6.00 6.82 9.04
CA VAL A 38 -4.88 7.57 9.61
C VAL A 38 -3.66 7.39 8.72
N GLU A 39 -2.95 8.48 8.43
CA GLU A 39 -1.64 8.42 7.77
C GLU A 39 -0.62 7.84 8.74
N VAL A 40 0.01 6.72 8.36
CA VAL A 40 1.01 6.01 9.16
C VAL A 40 2.41 6.12 8.58
N ASN A 41 2.55 6.53 7.30
CA ASN A 41 3.85 6.77 6.70
C ASN A 41 3.83 7.95 5.72
N ASN A 42 4.89 8.75 5.74
CA ASN A 42 5.15 9.80 4.76
C ASN A 42 6.63 9.97 4.39
N VAL A 43 7.52 9.06 4.80
CA VAL A 43 8.93 9.07 4.41
C VAL A 43 9.04 9.05 2.88
N ARG A 44 9.86 9.96 2.32
CA ARG A 44 10.06 10.15 0.86
C ARG A 44 8.76 10.44 0.07
N GLY A 45 7.68 10.84 0.75
CA GLY A 45 6.37 11.00 0.14
C GLY A 45 5.70 9.67 -0.23
N MET A 46 6.19 8.53 0.27
CA MET A 46 5.57 7.22 0.02
C MET A 46 4.41 6.99 1.00
N LEU A 47 3.28 7.63 0.73
CA LEU A 47 2.15 7.67 1.63
C LEU A 47 1.62 6.27 1.97
N GLY A 48 1.41 6.05 3.27
CA GLY A 48 0.79 4.85 3.83
C GLY A 48 -0.32 5.22 4.81
N PHE A 49 -1.43 4.50 4.76
CA PHE A 49 -2.61 4.73 5.57
C PHE A 49 -3.12 3.42 6.16
N THR A 50 -3.74 3.52 7.33
CA THR A 50 -4.50 2.41 7.93
C THR A 50 -5.87 2.92 8.38
N GLY A 51 -6.91 2.16 8.07
CA GLY A 51 -8.28 2.45 8.49
C GLY A 51 -9.11 1.17 8.51
N THR A 52 -10.42 1.30 8.45
CA THR A 52 -11.36 0.17 8.49
C THR A 52 -12.20 0.11 7.23
N TYR A 53 -12.34 -1.07 6.64
CA TYR A 53 -13.28 -1.34 5.57
C TYR A 53 -14.25 -2.44 6.02
N LYS A 54 -15.55 -2.11 6.14
CA LYS A 54 -16.59 -3.06 6.57
C LYS A 54 -16.24 -3.81 7.86
N GLY A 55 -15.78 -3.08 8.88
CA GLY A 55 -15.37 -3.63 10.17
C GLY A 55 -14.01 -4.34 10.19
N ARG A 56 -13.30 -4.41 9.06
CA ARG A 56 -11.95 -5.01 8.99
C ARG A 56 -10.88 -3.94 8.88
N ARG A 57 -9.86 -4.02 9.74
CA ARG A 57 -8.68 -3.15 9.63
C ARG A 57 -7.89 -3.48 8.36
N ILE A 58 -7.63 -2.47 7.54
CA ILE A 58 -6.94 -2.60 6.26
C ILE A 58 -5.98 -1.42 6.12
N SER A 59 -4.80 -1.70 5.57
CA SER A 59 -3.83 -0.68 5.20
C SER A 59 -3.74 -0.50 3.69
N VAL A 60 -3.35 0.69 3.26
CA VAL A 60 -3.06 1.01 1.86
C VAL A 60 -1.76 1.81 1.83
N MET A 61 -0.80 1.42 1.00
CA MET A 61 0.49 2.11 0.92
C MET A 61 1.07 2.10 -0.49
N GLY A 62 1.62 3.24 -0.92
CA GLY A 62 2.38 3.32 -2.17
C GLY A 62 3.64 2.42 -2.14
N HIS A 63 4.09 1.95 -3.31
CA HIS A 63 5.32 1.14 -3.41
C HIS A 63 6.33 1.66 -4.44
N GLY A 64 6.04 2.78 -5.10
CA GLY A 64 6.84 3.35 -6.18
C GLY A 64 6.78 2.53 -7.47
N MET A 65 7.74 2.76 -8.36
CA MET A 65 7.84 2.07 -9.65
C MET A 65 9.07 1.15 -9.70
N GLY A 66 8.90 -0.01 -10.33
CA GLY A 66 9.97 -0.97 -10.56
C GLY A 66 10.21 -1.94 -9.39
N ILE A 67 10.89 -3.04 -9.72
CA ILE A 67 11.20 -4.14 -8.80
C ILE A 67 11.98 -3.64 -7.56
N PRO A 68 13.06 -2.84 -7.69
CA PRO A 68 13.84 -2.44 -6.52
C PRO A 68 13.03 -1.63 -5.49
N SER A 69 12.22 -0.67 -5.95
CA SER A 69 11.37 0.13 -5.06
C SER A 69 10.35 -0.74 -4.35
N CYS A 70 9.62 -1.57 -5.09
CA CYS A 70 8.58 -2.42 -4.51
C CYS A 70 9.15 -3.42 -3.49
N SER A 71 10.33 -3.97 -3.76
CA SER A 71 10.98 -4.95 -2.87
C SER A 71 11.37 -4.36 -1.52
N ILE A 72 11.81 -3.10 -1.47
CA ILE A 72 12.14 -2.41 -0.20
C ILE A 72 10.90 -2.35 0.70
N TYR A 73 9.82 -1.74 0.19
CA TYR A 73 8.60 -1.56 1.00
C TYR A 73 7.95 -2.89 1.36
N ALA A 74 7.88 -3.85 0.43
CA ALA A 74 7.32 -5.17 0.73
C ALA A 74 8.13 -5.91 1.81
N ARG A 75 9.47 -5.87 1.75
CA ARG A 75 10.34 -6.51 2.73
C ARG A 75 10.20 -5.90 4.12
N GLU A 76 10.14 -4.58 4.21
CA GLU A 76 9.96 -3.87 5.48
C GLU A 76 8.57 -4.15 6.07
N LEU A 77 7.50 -4.05 5.27
CA LEU A 77 6.13 -4.37 5.68
C LEU A 77 6.00 -5.78 6.27
N ILE A 78 6.58 -6.78 5.61
CA ILE A 78 6.46 -8.19 6.02
C ILE A 78 7.24 -8.46 7.31
N ALA A 79 8.50 -8.03 7.38
CA ALA A 79 9.40 -8.44 8.44
C ALA A 79 9.36 -7.52 9.67
N GLU A 80 9.23 -6.21 9.46
CA GLU A 80 9.32 -5.21 10.52
C GLU A 80 7.94 -4.77 11.02
N PHE A 81 6.91 -4.89 10.18
CA PHE A 81 5.53 -4.49 10.52
C PHE A 81 4.53 -5.66 10.56
N GLY A 82 5.00 -6.89 10.36
CA GLY A 82 4.20 -8.10 10.54
C GLY A 82 3.08 -8.30 9.53
N VAL A 83 3.07 -7.57 8.41
CA VAL A 83 2.09 -7.70 7.34
C VAL A 83 2.11 -9.12 6.78
N LYS A 84 0.93 -9.73 6.64
CA LYS A 84 0.77 -11.13 6.20
C LYS A 84 0.30 -11.26 4.77
N LYS A 85 -0.41 -10.27 4.25
CA LYS A 85 -0.96 -10.28 2.88
C LYS A 85 -0.73 -8.94 2.21
N ILE A 86 -0.15 -9.00 1.01
CA ILE A 86 0.04 -7.85 0.14
C ILE A 86 -0.78 -8.08 -1.12
N ILE A 87 -1.63 -7.11 -1.47
CA ILE A 87 -2.44 -7.15 -2.68
C ILE A 87 -2.05 -5.95 -3.54
N ARG A 88 -1.33 -6.19 -4.63
CA ARG A 88 -0.98 -5.13 -5.58
C ARG A 88 -2.23 -4.67 -6.35
N VAL A 89 -2.49 -3.37 -6.34
CA VAL A 89 -3.56 -2.72 -7.13
C VAL A 89 -2.94 -1.78 -8.15
N GLY A 90 -2.45 -2.38 -9.24
CA GLY A 90 -1.68 -1.69 -10.28
C GLY A 90 -2.47 -1.44 -11.57
N SER A 91 -1.79 -0.84 -12.54
CA SER A 91 -2.19 -0.84 -13.95
C SER A 91 -1.19 -1.64 -14.77
N CYS A 92 -1.60 -2.05 -15.97
CA CYS A 92 -0.75 -2.67 -16.97
C CYS A 92 -1.16 -2.21 -18.38
N GLY A 93 -0.30 -2.47 -19.36
CA GLY A 93 -0.63 -2.33 -20.77
C GLY A 93 -0.85 -3.72 -21.38
N ALA A 94 -1.92 -3.86 -22.16
CA ALA A 94 -2.19 -5.08 -22.90
C ALA A 94 -1.23 -5.23 -24.09
N VAL A 95 -0.85 -6.47 -24.40
CA VAL A 95 -0.04 -6.83 -25.58
C VAL A 95 -0.74 -7.86 -26.47
N ARG A 96 -2.01 -8.16 -26.17
CA ARG A 96 -2.88 -9.05 -26.93
C ARG A 96 -4.18 -8.32 -27.27
N ASP A 97 -4.70 -8.55 -28.46
CA ASP A 97 -5.87 -7.84 -28.98
C ASP A 97 -7.20 -8.28 -28.35
N ASP A 98 -7.22 -9.46 -27.71
CA ASP A 98 -8.40 -9.98 -27.01
C ASP A 98 -8.61 -9.36 -25.63
N ILE A 99 -7.57 -8.78 -25.03
CA ILE A 99 -7.65 -8.04 -23.76
C ILE A 99 -8.15 -6.63 -24.04
N LYS A 100 -9.20 -6.20 -23.32
CA LYS A 100 -9.88 -4.92 -23.53
C LYS A 100 -9.48 -3.88 -22.49
N LEU A 101 -9.71 -2.61 -22.81
CA LEU A 101 -9.60 -1.54 -21.82
C LEU A 101 -10.63 -1.77 -20.72
N ARG A 102 -10.17 -1.70 -19.45
CA ARG A 102 -10.95 -1.93 -18.22
C ARG A 102 -11.18 -3.40 -17.83
N ASP A 103 -10.47 -4.34 -18.44
CA ASP A 103 -10.30 -5.71 -17.91
C ASP A 103 -9.34 -5.73 -16.70
#